data_AF-A0A5Q4T202-F1
#
_entry.id   AF-A0A5Q4T202-F1
#
_cell.length_a   1.000
_cell.length_b   1.000
_cell.length_c   1.000
_cell.angle_alpha   90.00
_cell.angle_beta   90.00
_cell.angle_gamma   90.00
#
_symmetry.space_group_name_H-M   'P 1'
#
loop_
_entity.id
_entity.type
_entity.pdbx_description
1 polymer ?
#
loop_
_entity_poly.entity_id
_entity_poly.type
_entity_poly.pdbx_seq_one_letter_code
_entity_poly.pdbx_strand_id
1 'polypeptide(L)'
;MSTSANAPAAASVPGAGTVTDRLVEANARYAAAFTDPGMDARPVLQVAVVACMDARLDLHAALGLELGDCHTIRNAGGVVTDDVIRSLTISQRALGTRSVILVHHTGCGLESITEDFRIELEEEVGQRPSWAVEAFRDVDQDVRQSMQRVRTSPFLLHTDDIRGFVFDVKSGALREIDPAA
;
A
#
# COMPACT_ATOMS: atom_id res chain seq x y z
N MET A 1 -2.20 -32.92 32.79
CA MET A 1 -1.93 -31.48 32.92
C MET A 1 -2.31 -30.85 31.60
N SER A 2 -3.39 -30.07 31.63
CA SER A 2 -4.03 -29.46 30.46
C SER A 2 -3.48 -28.05 30.29
N THR A 3 -3.06 -27.68 29.09
CA THR A 3 -2.83 -26.27 28.72
C THR A 3 -3.57 -26.00 27.43
N SER A 4 -4.86 -25.66 27.57
CA SER A 4 -5.65 -25.08 26.49
C SER A 4 -5.04 -23.73 26.09
N ALA A 5 -4.65 -23.61 24.83
CA ALA A 5 -4.30 -22.33 24.22
C ALA A 5 -5.56 -21.47 24.12
N ASN A 6 -5.49 -20.28 24.71
CA ASN A 6 -6.55 -19.29 24.70
C ASN A 6 -6.55 -18.59 23.33
N ALA A 7 -7.54 -18.87 22.49
CA ALA A 7 -7.78 -18.08 21.28
C ALA A 7 -8.29 -16.69 21.68
N PRO A 8 -7.87 -15.58 21.03
CA PRO A 8 -8.43 -14.28 21.34
C PRO A 8 -9.89 -14.26 20.88
N ALA A 9 -10.78 -13.88 21.79
CA ALA A 9 -12.19 -13.71 21.52
C ALA A 9 -12.40 -12.70 20.37
N ALA A 10 -13.09 -13.14 19.33
CA ALA A 10 -13.61 -12.24 18.30
C ALA A 10 -14.53 -11.22 18.98
N ALA A 11 -14.13 -9.94 18.95
CA ALA A 11 -14.98 -8.86 19.42
C ALA A 11 -16.19 -8.75 18.47
N SER A 12 -17.29 -9.41 18.82
CA SER A 12 -18.59 -9.18 18.18
C SER A 12 -19.10 -7.81 18.62
N VAL A 13 -19.03 -6.81 17.74
CA VAL A 13 -19.67 -5.51 17.98
C VAL A 13 -21.15 -5.64 17.64
N PRO A 14 -22.09 -5.36 18.57
CA PRO A 14 -23.51 -5.52 18.33
C PRO A 14 -24.08 -4.32 17.57
N GLY A 15 -24.53 -4.57 16.34
CA GLY A 15 -25.39 -3.70 15.53
C GLY A 15 -25.96 -4.53 14.39
N ALA A 16 -27.27 -4.49 14.17
CA ALA A 16 -27.89 -5.20 13.05
C ALA A 16 -27.46 -4.53 11.73
N GLY A 17 -26.50 -5.13 11.02
CA GLY A 17 -25.97 -4.63 9.76
C GLY A 17 -24.69 -5.36 9.33
N THR A 18 -24.36 -5.28 8.05
CA THR A 18 -23.10 -5.78 7.49
C THR A 18 -21.90 -4.93 7.94
N VAL A 19 -20.67 -5.36 7.66
CA VAL A 19 -19.48 -4.53 7.89
C VAL A 19 -19.55 -3.22 7.10
N THR A 20 -20.02 -3.29 5.85
CA THR A 20 -20.19 -2.12 4.98
C THR A 20 -21.16 -1.11 5.57
N ASP A 21 -22.29 -1.56 6.12
CA ASP A 21 -23.28 -0.67 6.74
C ASP A 21 -22.66 0.14 7.90
N ARG A 22 -21.84 -0.51 8.73
CA ARG A 22 -21.13 0.15 9.83
C ARG A 22 -20.11 1.18 9.34
N LEU A 23 -19.43 0.92 8.21
CA LEU A 23 -18.47 1.88 7.62
C LEU A 23 -19.19 3.10 7.03
N VAL A 24 -20.33 2.90 6.36
CA VAL A 24 -21.17 4.00 5.84
C VAL A 24 -21.71 4.85 7.00
N GLU A 25 -22.12 4.22 8.10
CA GLU A 25 -22.54 4.94 9.30
C GLU A 25 -21.38 5.72 9.95
N ALA A 26 -20.20 5.12 10.02
CA ALA A 26 -19.00 5.82 10.50
C ALA A 26 -18.67 7.06 9.66
N ASN A 27 -18.86 6.99 8.34
CA ASN A 27 -18.69 8.13 7.45
C ASN A 27 -19.68 9.27 7.75
N ALA A 28 -20.91 8.98 8.19
CA ALA A 28 -21.86 10.04 8.58
C ALA A 28 -21.33 10.88 9.76
N ARG A 29 -20.65 10.23 10.72
CA ARG A 29 -19.97 10.94 11.83
C ARG A 29 -18.77 11.74 11.34
N TYR A 30 -17.96 11.18 10.43
CA TYR A 30 -16.85 11.91 9.80
C TYR A 30 -17.35 13.16 9.06
N ALA A 31 -18.36 13.02 8.21
CA ALA A 31 -18.91 14.10 7.39
C ALA A 31 -19.50 15.24 8.24
N ALA A 32 -20.08 14.94 9.40
CA ALA A 32 -20.60 15.97 10.31
C ALA A 32 -19.49 16.85 10.93
N ALA A 33 -18.26 16.34 11.04
CA ALA A 33 -17.10 17.07 11.54
C ALA A 33 -16.18 17.59 10.42
N PHE A 34 -16.37 17.12 9.19
CA PHE A 34 -15.53 17.48 8.04
C PHE A 34 -15.75 18.94 7.64
N THR A 35 -14.64 19.67 7.52
CA THR A 35 -14.63 21.02 6.96
C THR A 35 -13.81 20.97 5.69
N ASP A 36 -14.39 21.43 4.57
CA ASP A 36 -13.67 21.52 3.30
C ASP A 36 -12.49 22.50 3.47
N PRO A 37 -11.23 22.02 3.35
CA PRO A 37 -10.07 22.87 3.47
C PRO A 37 -9.83 23.76 2.24
N GLY A 38 -10.65 23.64 1.19
CA GLY A 38 -10.51 24.41 -0.05
C GLY A 38 -9.33 23.95 -0.90
N MET A 39 -8.93 22.68 -0.75
CA MET A 39 -7.78 22.11 -1.44
C MET A 39 -8.13 21.65 -2.86
N ASP A 40 -7.15 21.74 -3.75
CA ASP A 40 -7.19 21.11 -5.06
C ASP A 40 -6.82 19.61 -4.93
N ALA A 41 -7.11 18.81 -5.96
CA ALA A 41 -6.65 17.44 -6.10
C ALA A 41 -5.12 17.32 -6.23
N ARG A 42 -4.39 18.42 -6.42
CA ARG A 42 -2.92 18.46 -6.49
C ARG A 42 -2.32 18.37 -5.09
N PRO A 43 -1.43 17.39 -4.80
CA PRO A 43 -0.85 17.25 -3.48
C PRO A 43 0.06 18.42 -3.10
N VAL A 44 -0.10 18.94 -1.89
CA VAL A 44 0.63 20.13 -1.40
C VAL A 44 2.14 19.85 -1.31
N LEU A 45 2.53 18.67 -0.83
CA LEU A 45 3.93 18.28 -0.72
C LEU A 45 4.53 17.76 -2.04
N GLN A 46 3.73 17.73 -3.11
CA GLN A 46 4.15 17.24 -4.43
C GLN A 46 4.78 15.83 -4.38
N VAL A 47 4.24 14.95 -3.53
CA VAL A 47 4.75 13.59 -3.34
C VAL A 47 3.67 12.54 -3.61
N ALA A 48 4.09 11.41 -4.19
CA ALA A 48 3.28 10.21 -4.29
C ALA A 48 3.89 9.10 -3.42
N VAL A 49 3.06 8.45 -2.60
CA VAL A 49 3.45 7.33 -1.75
C VAL A 49 2.82 6.05 -2.31
N VAL A 50 3.65 5.08 -2.67
CA VAL A 50 3.23 3.73 -3.06
C VAL A 50 3.45 2.82 -1.86
N ALA A 51 2.41 2.12 -1.42
CA ALA A 51 2.50 1.25 -0.23
C ALA A 51 1.67 -0.02 -0.35
N CYS A 52 1.97 -1.03 0.45
CA CYS A 52 1.13 -2.22 0.56
C CYS A 52 -0.27 -1.87 1.09
N MET A 53 -1.29 -2.63 0.69
CA MET A 53 -2.67 -2.54 1.20
C MET A 53 -2.87 -3.12 2.62
N ASP A 54 -1.78 -3.50 3.30
CA ASP A 54 -1.80 -4.13 4.62
C ASP A 54 -2.58 -3.29 5.65
N ALA A 55 -3.50 -3.94 6.37
CA ALA A 55 -4.38 -3.31 7.35
C ALA A 55 -3.66 -2.79 8.60
N ARG A 56 -2.40 -3.18 8.83
CA ARG A 56 -1.57 -2.73 9.96
C ARG A 56 -0.79 -1.46 9.64
N LEU A 57 -0.81 -1.00 8.38
CA LEU A 57 -0.08 0.18 7.93
C LEU A 57 -0.99 1.41 7.96
N ASP A 58 -0.96 2.13 9.09
CA ASP A 58 -1.52 3.48 9.21
C ASP A 58 -0.55 4.51 8.59
N LEU A 59 -0.51 4.51 7.26
CA LEU A 59 0.50 5.21 6.47
C LEU A 59 0.52 6.73 6.72
N HIS A 60 -0.65 7.35 6.84
CA HIS A 60 -0.72 8.80 7.04
C HIS A 60 -0.19 9.18 8.41
N ALA A 61 -0.59 8.47 9.47
CA ALA A 61 -0.06 8.71 10.81
C ALA A 61 1.44 8.41 10.89
N ALA A 62 1.91 7.32 10.29
CA ALA A 62 3.32 6.92 10.30
C ALA A 62 4.24 7.94 9.62
N LEU A 63 3.75 8.66 8.61
CA LEU A 63 4.51 9.68 7.88
C LEU A 63 4.19 11.12 8.33
N GLY A 64 3.25 11.31 9.26
CA GLY A 64 2.80 12.63 9.69
C GLY A 64 2.09 13.43 8.59
N LEU A 65 1.36 12.75 7.71
CA LEU A 65 0.66 13.35 6.57
C LEU A 65 -0.74 13.82 6.96
N GLU A 66 -1.08 15.01 6.51
CA GLU A 66 -2.42 15.58 6.60
C GLU A 66 -3.22 15.35 5.30
N LEU A 67 -4.52 15.67 5.35
CA LEU A 67 -5.37 15.63 4.17
C LEU A 67 -4.79 16.55 3.07
N GLY A 68 -4.61 16.02 1.86
CA GLY A 68 -4.10 16.77 0.71
C GLY A 68 -2.58 16.82 0.55
N ASP A 69 -1.80 16.26 1.49
CA ASP A 69 -0.34 16.32 1.42
C ASP A 69 0.26 15.50 0.28
N CYS A 70 -0.29 14.29 0.04
CA CYS A 70 0.27 13.34 -0.92
C CYS A 70 -0.81 12.63 -1.74
N HIS A 71 -0.41 12.04 -2.86
CA HIS A 71 -1.16 10.92 -3.42
C HIS A 71 -0.76 9.61 -2.73
N THR A 72 -1.75 8.81 -2.33
CA THR A 72 -1.54 7.46 -1.80
C THR A 72 -1.99 6.42 -2.80
N ILE A 73 -1.07 5.56 -3.24
CA ILE A 73 -1.32 4.45 -4.16
C ILE A 73 -1.07 3.15 -3.40
N ARG A 74 -2.06 2.25 -3.32
CA ARG A 74 -1.93 1.00 -2.57
C ARG A 74 -2.42 -0.21 -3.35
N ASN A 75 -1.67 -1.31 -3.26
CA ASN A 75 -2.02 -2.62 -3.80
C ASN A 75 -1.42 -3.74 -2.92
N ALA A 76 -1.63 -5.01 -3.26
CA ALA A 76 -0.97 -6.12 -2.59
C ALA A 76 0.56 -5.98 -2.71
N GLY A 77 1.27 -5.94 -1.58
CA GLY A 77 2.74 -5.83 -1.52
C GLY A 77 3.32 -4.43 -1.73
N GLY A 78 2.56 -3.47 -2.26
CA GLY A 78 3.13 -2.18 -2.69
C GLY A 78 3.92 -2.31 -3.99
N VAL A 79 3.64 -3.35 -4.77
CA VAL A 79 4.37 -3.72 -5.98
C VAL A 79 4.20 -2.68 -7.05
N VAL A 80 5.30 -2.30 -7.71
CA VAL A 80 5.31 -1.41 -8.87
C VAL A 80 4.86 -2.17 -10.13
N THR A 81 3.54 -2.29 -10.29
CA THR A 81 2.87 -2.83 -11.48
C THR A 81 2.63 -1.75 -12.52
N ASP A 82 2.11 -2.13 -13.70
CA ASP A 82 1.69 -1.16 -14.73
C ASP A 82 0.64 -0.17 -14.21
N ASP A 83 -0.23 -0.58 -13.29
CA ASP A 83 -1.22 0.32 -12.69
C ASP A 83 -0.58 1.35 -11.75
N VAL A 84 0.47 0.96 -11.02
CA VAL A 84 1.27 1.91 -10.22
C VAL A 84 2.02 2.87 -11.14
N ILE A 85 2.66 2.39 -12.20
CA ILE A 85 3.34 3.26 -13.18
C ILE A 85 2.35 4.21 -13.85
N ARG A 86 1.16 3.74 -14.25
CA ARG A 86 0.08 4.58 -14.78
C ARG A 86 -0.32 5.66 -13.77
N SER A 87 -0.52 5.28 -12.51
CA SER A 87 -0.93 6.20 -11.44
C SER A 87 0.14 7.25 -11.13
N LEU A 88 1.41 6.84 -11.03
CA LEU A 88 2.55 7.75 -10.87
C LEU A 88 2.71 8.70 -12.07
N THR A 89 2.48 8.21 -13.29
CA THR A 89 2.54 9.03 -14.50
C THR A 89 1.50 10.15 -14.47
N ILE A 90 0.26 9.85 -14.08
CA ILE A 90 -0.79 10.85 -13.90
C ILE A 90 -0.42 11.81 -12.76
N SER A 91 0.02 11.26 -11.63
CA SER A 91 0.43 12.03 -10.45
C SER A 91 1.48 13.09 -10.80
N GLN A 92 2.52 12.72 -11.55
CA GLN A 92 3.56 13.67 -11.94
C GLN A 92 3.10 14.62 -13.04
N ARG A 93 2.56 14.09 -14.15
CA ARG A 93 2.35 14.88 -15.37
C ARG A 93 1.10 15.74 -15.33
N ALA A 94 0.03 15.28 -14.69
CA ALA A 94 -1.23 16.00 -14.61
C ALA A 94 -1.39 16.74 -13.27
N LEU A 95 -0.83 16.20 -12.19
CA LEU A 95 -1.07 16.70 -10.83
C LEU A 95 0.19 17.23 -10.12
N GLY A 96 1.34 17.21 -10.80
CA GLY A 96 2.52 17.98 -10.41
C GLY A 96 3.36 17.39 -9.28
N THR A 97 3.20 16.12 -8.91
CA THR A 97 4.13 15.48 -7.95
C THR A 97 5.52 15.31 -8.56
N ARG A 98 6.56 15.39 -7.72
CA ARG A 98 7.96 15.28 -8.11
C ARG A 98 8.67 14.13 -7.41
N SER A 99 8.29 13.85 -6.17
CA SER A 99 8.91 12.82 -5.34
C SER A 99 8.06 11.55 -5.29
N VAL A 100 8.72 10.39 -5.20
CA VAL A 100 8.05 9.09 -5.01
C VAL A 100 8.67 8.37 -3.81
N ILE A 101 7.81 7.96 -2.88
CA ILE A 101 8.17 7.14 -1.73
C ILE A 101 7.57 5.74 -1.92
N LEU A 102 8.40 4.71 -1.84
CA LEU A 102 7.96 3.30 -1.87
C LEU A 102 8.04 2.73 -0.46
N VAL A 103 6.92 2.21 0.07
CA VAL A 103 6.83 1.67 1.43
C VAL A 103 6.34 0.22 1.39
N HIS A 104 7.29 -0.70 1.50
CA HIS A 104 7.01 -2.10 1.82
C HIS A 104 6.99 -2.26 3.34
N HIS A 105 6.73 -3.47 3.84
CA HIS A 105 6.72 -3.72 5.27
C HIS A 105 7.11 -5.15 5.62
N THR A 106 7.58 -5.35 6.85
CA THR A 106 7.93 -6.67 7.37
C THR A 106 6.69 -7.56 7.51
N GLY A 107 6.84 -8.86 7.22
CA GLY A 107 5.76 -9.84 7.41
C GLY A 107 4.61 -9.59 6.45
N CYS A 108 4.93 -9.26 5.21
CA CYS A 108 3.97 -9.07 4.13
C CYS A 108 3.38 -10.40 3.70
N GLY A 109 2.08 -10.42 3.38
CA GLY A 109 1.42 -11.63 2.88
C GLY A 109 2.08 -12.19 1.61
N LEU A 110 2.61 -11.31 0.75
CA LEU A 110 3.31 -11.72 -0.47
C LEU A 110 4.65 -12.41 -0.21
N GLU A 111 5.21 -12.34 1.00
CA GLU A 111 6.41 -13.14 1.38
C GLU A 111 6.10 -14.64 1.49
N SER A 112 4.82 -14.95 1.76
CA SER A 112 4.33 -16.31 2.04
C SER A 112 3.63 -16.98 0.87
N ILE A 113 3.30 -16.22 -0.18
CA ILE A 113 2.60 -16.73 -1.38
C ILE A 113 3.65 -17.05 -2.46
N THR A 114 3.31 -17.94 -3.40
CA THR A 114 4.10 -18.24 -4.59
C THR A 114 3.27 -18.05 -5.86
N GLU A 115 3.92 -18.11 -7.03
CA GLU A 115 3.20 -18.14 -8.31
C GLU A 115 2.31 -19.39 -8.46
N ASP A 116 2.47 -20.42 -7.62
CA ASP A 116 1.59 -21.61 -7.60
C ASP A 116 0.15 -21.23 -7.27
N PHE A 117 -0.09 -20.09 -6.62
CA PHE A 117 -1.44 -19.56 -6.39
C PHE A 117 -2.26 -19.45 -7.69
N ARG A 118 -1.61 -19.16 -8.82
CA ARG A 118 -2.31 -19.10 -10.13
C ARG A 118 -2.67 -20.49 -10.65
N ILE A 119 -1.91 -21.51 -10.28
CA ILE A 119 -2.21 -22.91 -10.60
C ILE A 119 -3.41 -23.35 -9.76
N GLU A 120 -3.41 -23.07 -8.46
CA GLU A 120 -4.54 -23.36 -7.57
C GLU A 120 -5.84 -22.73 -8.07
N LEU A 121 -5.80 -21.47 -8.51
CA LEU A 121 -6.96 -20.78 -9.09
C LEU A 121 -7.41 -21.38 -10.42
N GLU A 122 -6.48 -21.84 -11.26
CA GLU A 122 -6.84 -22.53 -12.51
C GLU A 122 -7.54 -23.86 -12.23
N GLU A 123 -7.07 -24.61 -11.24
CA GLU A 123 -7.69 -25.88 -10.83
C GLU A 123 -9.09 -25.68 -10.24
N GLU A 124 -9.30 -24.61 -9.46
CA GLU A 124 -10.60 -24.30 -8.85
C GLU A 124 -11.61 -23.74 -9.87
N VAL A 125 -11.19 -22.75 -10.67
CA VAL A 125 -12.09 -21.95 -11.53
C VAL A 125 -12.13 -22.46 -12.97
N GLY A 126 -11.15 -23.25 -13.38
CA GLY A 126 -10.97 -23.74 -14.76
C GLY A 126 -10.31 -22.73 -15.70
N GLN A 127 -9.82 -21.60 -15.18
CA GLN A 127 -9.13 -20.58 -15.97
C GLN A 127 -7.96 -19.96 -15.19
N ARG A 128 -6.76 -20.02 -15.78
CA ARG A 128 -5.57 -19.39 -15.19
C ARG A 128 -5.66 -17.86 -15.28
N PRO A 129 -5.41 -17.13 -14.17
CA PRO A 129 -5.29 -15.68 -14.22
C PRO A 129 -4.14 -15.21 -15.13
N SER A 130 -4.34 -14.13 -15.88
CA SER A 130 -3.32 -13.56 -16.78
C SER A 130 -2.29 -12.70 -16.05
N TRP A 131 -2.66 -12.12 -14.91
CA TRP A 131 -1.78 -11.32 -14.06
C TRP A 131 -0.81 -12.18 -13.25
N ALA A 132 0.38 -11.64 -12.97
CA ALA A 132 1.34 -12.26 -12.05
C ALA A 132 0.92 -12.00 -10.60
N VAL A 133 1.28 -12.90 -9.68
CA VAL A 133 1.03 -12.71 -8.25
C VAL A 133 1.95 -11.62 -7.70
N GLU A 134 3.13 -11.45 -8.32
CA GLU A 134 4.19 -10.53 -7.90
C GLU A 134 4.66 -10.83 -6.46
N ALA A 135 4.71 -12.13 -6.13
CA ALA A 135 5.26 -12.60 -4.86
C ALA A 135 6.77 -12.38 -4.80
N PHE A 136 7.28 -12.06 -3.61
CA PHE A 136 8.70 -11.85 -3.34
C PHE A 136 9.13 -12.62 -2.09
N ARG A 137 10.43 -12.88 -1.91
CA ARG A 137 10.95 -13.61 -0.72
C ARG A 137 11.74 -12.73 0.24
N ASP A 138 12.26 -11.62 -0.27
CA ASP A 138 13.08 -10.68 0.47
C ASP A 138 12.52 -9.28 0.22
N VAL A 139 11.95 -8.69 1.26
CA VAL A 139 11.33 -7.36 1.20
C VAL A 139 12.33 -6.25 0.86
N ASP A 140 13.59 -6.34 1.31
CA ASP A 140 14.60 -5.33 1.01
C ASP A 140 15.01 -5.41 -0.47
N GLN A 141 15.16 -6.62 -1.01
CA GLN A 141 15.43 -6.84 -2.43
C GLN A 141 14.27 -6.35 -3.30
N ASP A 142 13.02 -6.60 -2.89
CA ASP A 142 11.85 -6.16 -3.65
C ASP A 142 11.69 -4.64 -3.65
N VAL A 143 12.01 -3.96 -2.53
CA VAL A 143 12.07 -2.49 -2.48
C VAL A 143 13.11 -1.96 -3.48
N ARG A 144 14.30 -2.57 -3.58
CA ARG A 144 15.33 -2.16 -4.56
C ARG A 144 14.85 -2.37 -5.99
N GLN A 145 14.22 -3.51 -6.27
CA GLN A 145 13.66 -3.79 -7.60
C GLN A 145 12.57 -2.76 -7.94
N SER A 146 11.67 -2.47 -7.00
CA SER A 146 10.60 -1.50 -7.16
C SER A 146 11.14 -0.09 -7.42
N MET A 147 12.15 0.36 -6.68
CA MET A 147 12.84 1.63 -6.95
C MET A 147 13.41 1.67 -8.38
N GLN A 148 14.03 0.57 -8.82
CA GLN A 148 14.60 0.48 -10.16
C GLN A 148 13.50 0.55 -11.24
N ARG A 149 12.39 -0.18 -11.08
CA ARG A 149 11.24 -0.13 -12.01
C ARG A 149 10.73 1.31 -12.20
N VAL A 150 10.58 2.06 -11.11
CA VAL A 150 10.16 3.48 -11.15
C VAL A 150 11.23 4.34 -11.84
N ARG A 151 12.51 4.23 -11.44
CA ARG A 151 13.61 5.04 -12.00
C ARG A 151 13.81 4.86 -13.50
N THR A 152 13.62 3.64 -14.01
CA THR A 152 13.82 3.32 -15.42
C THR A 152 12.58 3.52 -16.29
N SER A 153 11.42 3.86 -15.70
CA SER A 153 10.19 4.06 -16.46
C SER A 153 10.30 5.31 -17.35
N PRO A 154 10.17 5.20 -18.68
CA PRO A 154 10.24 6.35 -19.58
C PRO A 154 9.02 7.27 -19.48
N PHE A 155 7.97 6.84 -18.77
CA PHE A 155 6.73 7.59 -18.63
C PHE A 155 6.79 8.61 -17.49
N LEU A 156 7.68 8.42 -16.52
CA LEU A 156 7.85 9.33 -15.39
C LEU A 156 8.78 10.49 -15.75
N LEU A 157 8.37 11.70 -15.38
CA LEU A 157 9.10 12.93 -15.67
C LEU A 157 10.19 13.22 -14.63
N HIS A 158 9.89 12.92 -13.36
CA HIS A 158 10.76 13.15 -12.22
C HIS A 158 11.17 11.80 -11.64
N THR A 159 12.45 11.47 -11.77
CA THR A 159 13.05 10.22 -11.28
C THR A 159 14.27 10.47 -10.37
N ASP A 160 14.53 11.74 -10.06
CA ASP A 160 15.63 12.23 -9.23
C ASP A 160 15.40 12.01 -7.72
N ASP A 161 14.14 12.00 -7.26
CA ASP A 161 13.78 11.76 -5.86
C ASP A 161 12.84 10.55 -5.72
N ILE A 162 13.45 9.37 -5.77
CA ILE A 162 12.78 8.08 -5.54
C ILE A 162 13.50 7.36 -4.41
N ARG A 163 12.79 7.15 -3.30
CA ARG A 163 13.31 6.53 -2.08
C ARG A 163 12.43 5.36 -1.64
N GLY A 164 13.07 4.29 -1.17
CA GLY A 164 12.41 3.04 -0.81
C GLY A 164 12.63 2.70 0.66
N PHE A 165 11.59 2.21 1.31
CA PHE A 165 11.57 1.96 2.74
C PHE A 165 10.86 0.65 3.07
N VAL A 166 11.26 0.08 4.21
CA VAL A 166 10.56 -1.03 4.88
C VAL A 166 10.03 -0.52 6.22
N PHE A 167 8.71 -0.54 6.35
CA PHE A 167 8.02 -0.30 7.60
C PHE A 167 8.01 -1.56 8.47
N ASP A 168 8.48 -1.45 9.71
CA ASP A 168 8.38 -2.54 10.69
C ASP A 168 7.01 -2.48 11.37
N VAL A 169 6.15 -3.47 11.07
CA VAL A 169 4.78 -3.55 11.59
C VAL A 169 4.70 -3.75 13.11
N LYS A 170 5.80 -4.10 13.77
CA LYS A 170 5.85 -4.29 15.24
C LYS A 170 6.26 -3.03 15.98
N SER A 171 7.20 -2.26 15.41
CA SER A 171 7.76 -1.07 16.06
C SER A 171 7.18 0.24 15.53
N GLY A 172 6.61 0.23 14.33
CA GLY A 172 6.19 1.44 13.61
C GLY A 172 7.33 2.20 12.95
N ALA A 173 8.56 1.69 13.00
CA ALA A 173 9.73 2.36 12.44
C ALA A 173 9.79 2.21 10.91
N LEU A 174 10.23 3.28 10.24
CA LEU A 174 10.51 3.28 8.81
C LEU A 174 12.02 3.17 8.58
N ARG A 175 12.47 2.10 7.91
CA ARG A 175 13.87 1.88 7.57
C ARG A 175 14.10 2.10 6.09
N GLU A 176 15.00 3.02 5.75
CA GLU A 176 15.38 3.25 4.36
C GLU A 176 16.27 2.14 3.81
N ILE A 177 16.06 1.81 2.53
CA ILE A 177 16.83 0.79 1.81
C ILE A 177 17.79 1.49 0.84
N ASP A 178 19.08 1.18 0.98
CA ASP A 178 20.09 1.63 0.03
C ASP A 178 19.87 0.94 -1.33
N PRO A 179 19.66 1.70 -2.42
CA PRO A 179 19.48 1.13 -3.75
C PRO A 179 20.72 0.41 -4.32
N ALA A 180 21.92 0.63 -3.77
CA ALA A 180 23.17 0.08 -4.30
C ALA A 180 23.71 -1.16 -3.57
N ALA A 181 23.09 -1.53 -2.43
CA ALA A 181 23.47 -2.69 -1.61
C ALA A 181 22.96 -4.01 -2.21
#